data_AF-A0A450TNA9-F1
#
_entry.id   AF-A0A450TNA9-F1
#
_cell.length_a   1.000
_cell.length_b   1.000
_cell.length_c   1.000
_cell.angle_alpha   90.00
_cell.angle_beta   90.00
_cell.angle_gamma   90.00
#
_symmetry.space_group_name_H-M   'P 1'
#
loop_
_entity.id
_entity.type
_entity.pdbx_description
1 polymer ?
#
loop_
_entity_poly.entity_id
_entity_poly.type
_entity_poly.pdbx_seq_one_letter_code
_entity_poly.pdbx_strand_id
1 'polypeptide(L)' 'MDKTPKAVSDCHLLLEWLIPQLDKFPRLRRFTLGERIETGVLEVLENLIEDRRLG' A
#
# COMPACT_ATOMS: atom_id res chain seq x y z
N MET A 1 18.28 -14.65 7.16
CA MET A 1 17.07 -14.68 6.31
C MET A 1 16.13 -13.64 6.88
N ASP A 2 15.80 -12.61 6.12
CA ASP A 2 14.94 -11.52 6.59
C ASP A 2 13.53 -12.10 6.89
N LYS A 3 13.13 -12.10 8.15
CA LYS A 3 11.89 -12.78 8.62
C LYS A 3 10.68 -11.85 8.48
N THR A 4 10.48 -11.29 7.30
CA THR A 4 9.32 -10.45 7.03
C THR A 4 8.12 -11.35 6.74
N PRO A 5 7.03 -11.30 7.54
CA PRO A 5 5.77 -11.94 7.21
C PRO A 5 5.35 -11.71 5.76
N LYS A 6 4.87 -12.78 5.13
CA LYS A 6 4.46 -12.77 3.73
C LYS A 6 3.46 -11.66 3.41
N ALA A 7 2.51 -11.39 4.31
CA ALA A 7 1.52 -10.32 4.14
C ALA A 7 2.16 -8.93 4.00
N VAL A 8 3.21 -8.63 4.77
CA VAL A 8 3.94 -7.35 4.69
C VAL A 8 4.69 -7.27 3.35
N SER A 9 5.40 -8.33 2.97
CA SER A 9 6.12 -8.38 1.68
C SER A 9 5.18 -8.25 0.48
N ASP A 10 4.05 -8.97 0.49
CA ASP A 10 3.06 -8.91 -0.58
C ASP A 10 2.39 -7.53 -0.66
N CYS A 11 2.14 -6.87 0.48
CA CYS A 11 1.59 -5.52 0.52
C CYS A 11 2.57 -4.47 -0.04
N HIS A 12 3.87 -4.65 0.18
CA HIS A 12 4.90 -3.83 -0.48
C HIS A 12 4.88 -4.01 -2.01
N LEU A 13 4.84 -5.25 -2.50
CA LEU A 13 4.73 -5.53 -3.94
C LEU A 13 3.45 -4.97 -4.55
N LEU A 14 2.34 -4.98 -3.81
CA LEU A 14 1.10 -4.36 -4.22
C LEU A 14 1.27 -2.84 -4.40
N LEU A 15 1.87 -2.14 -3.45
CA LEU A 15 2.14 -0.70 -3.55
C LEU A 15 3.01 -0.37 -4.76
N GLU A 16 4.09 -1.13 -4.99
CA GLU A 16 4.97 -0.98 -6.15
C GLU A 16 4.21 -1.12 -7.47
N TRP A 17 3.27 -2.05 -7.56
CA TRP A 17 2.44 -2.23 -8.75
C TRP A 17 1.36 -1.15 -8.88
N LEU A 18 0.77 -0.72 -7.77
CA LEU A 18 -0.38 0.17 -7.67
C LEU A 18 -0.04 1.60 -8.09
N ILE A 19 1.07 2.15 -7.59
CA ILE A 19 1.46 3.56 -7.83
C ILE A 19 1.49 3.89 -9.34
N PRO A 20 2.15 3.09 -10.21
CA PRO A 20 2.10 3.30 -11.66
C PRO A 20 0.71 3.18 -12.29
N GLN A 21 -0.24 2.48 -11.66
CA GLN A 21 -1.63 2.44 -12.17
C GLN A 21 -2.38 3.71 -11.81
N LEU A 22 -2.20 4.22 -10.58
CA LEU A 22 -2.82 5.48 -10.14
C LEU A 22 -2.29 6.67 -10.94
N ASP A 23 -1.02 6.61 -11.36
CA ASP A 23 -0.42 7.62 -12.22
C ASP A 23 -1.16 7.82 -13.55
N LYS A 24 -1.83 6.77 -14.05
CA LYS A 24 -2.57 6.77 -15.32
C LYS A 24 -3.97 7.37 -15.20
N PHE A 25 -4.45 7.68 -14.00
CA PHE A 25 -5.77 8.26 -13.83
C PHE A 25 -5.85 9.67 -14.44
N PRO A 26 -7.00 10.07 -15.01
CA PRO A 26 -7.24 11.46 -15.38
C PRO A 26 -6.99 12.38 -14.17
N ARG A 27 -6.37 13.54 -14.37
CA ARG A 27 -6.00 14.49 -13.28
C ARG A 27 -7.09 14.67 -12.22
N LEU A 28 -8.34 14.85 -12.65
CA LEU A 28 -9.49 15.06 -11.76
C LEU A 28 -9.75 13.88 -10.80
N ARG A 29 -9.47 12.65 -11.25
CA ARG A 29 -9.66 11.41 -10.48
C ARG A 29 -8.41 10.98 -9.72
N ARG A 30 -7.23 11.40 -10.15
CA ARG A 30 -5.96 11.10 -9.48
C ARG A 30 -5.91 11.69 -8.06
N PHE A 31 -6.27 12.97 -7.90
CA PHE A 31 -6.28 13.65 -6.60
C PHE A 31 -7.50 13.33 -5.72
N THR A 32 -8.42 12.49 -6.19
CA THR A 32 -9.61 12.12 -5.40
C THR A 32 -9.62 10.64 -5.15
N LEU A 33 -9.76 9.84 -6.20
CA LEU A 33 -9.79 8.40 -6.11
C LEU A 33 -8.38 7.81 -5.96
N GLY A 34 -7.40 8.34 -6.69
CA GLY A 34 -6.01 7.85 -6.62
C GLY A 34 -5.42 8.00 -5.21
N GLU A 35 -5.46 9.22 -4.67
CA GLU A 35 -5.01 9.50 -3.30
C GLU A 35 -5.71 8.60 -2.26
N ARG A 36 -7.05 8.47 -2.33
CA ARG A 36 -7.78 7.61 -1.39
C ARG A 36 -7.38 6.14 -1.45
N ILE A 37 -7.07 5.62 -2.65
CA ILE A 37 -6.62 4.24 -2.82
C ILE A 37 -5.20 4.08 -2.27
N GLU A 38 -4.30 5.02 -2.58
CA GLU A 38 -2.92 5.01 -2.08
C GLU A 38 -2.87 5.06 -0.54
N THR A 39 -3.57 6.03 0.06
CA THR A 39 -3.69 6.15 1.52
C THR A 39 -4.26 4.89 2.15
N GLY A 40 -5.34 4.32 1.61
CA GLY A 40 -5.94 3.12 2.19
C GLY A 40 -5.02 1.89 2.15
N VAL A 41 -4.20 1.73 1.11
CA VAL A 41 -3.24 0.62 1.04
C VAL A 41 -2.04 0.85 1.96
N LEU A 42 -1.60 2.11 2.14
CA LEU A 42 -0.58 2.47 3.13
C LEU A 42 -1.07 2.18 4.56
N GLU A 43 -2.32 2.52 4.89
CA GLU A 43 -2.93 2.19 6.18
C GLU A 43 -2.95 0.66 6.42
N VAL A 44 -3.24 -0.15 5.40
CA VAL A 44 -3.17 -1.62 5.52
C VAL A 44 -1.74 -2.07 5.83
N LEU A 45 -0.74 -1.52 5.14
CA LEU A 45 0.66 -1.85 5.40
C LEU A 45 1.08 -1.47 6.83
N GLU A 46 0.69 -0.28 7.29
CA GLU A 46 0.94 0.19 8.65
C GLU A 46 0.35 -0.78 9.69
N ASN A 47 -0.92 -1.16 9.54
CA ASN A 47 -1.59 -2.12 10.42
C ASN A 47 -0.86 -3.48 10.46
N LEU A 48 -0.40 -3.98 9.30
CA LEU A 48 0.35 -5.24 9.21
C LEU A 48 1.72 -5.18 9.90
N ILE A 49 2.33 -3.99 9.97
CA ILE A 49 3.61 -3.75 10.65
C ILE A 49 3.40 -3.52 12.14
N GLU A 50 2.32 -2.83 12.54
CA GLU A 50 1.99 -2.59 13.94
C GLU A 50 1.59 -3.87 14.68
N ASP A 51 0.80 -4.74 14.06
CA ASP A 51 0.45 -6.06 14.61
C ASP A 51 1.71 -6.90 14.90
N ARG A 52 2.77 -6.75 14.07
CA ARG A 52 4.08 -7.38 14.32
C ARG A 52 4.79 -6.82 15.56
N ARG A 53 4.59 -5.55 15.93
CA ARG A 53 5.29 -4.95 17.09
C ARG A 53 4.72 -5.38 18.43
N LEU A 54 3.50 -5.93 18.45
CA LEU A 54 2.77 -6.30 19.67
C LEU A 54 2.78 -7.82 19.95
N GLY A 55 3.27 -8.65 19.02
CA GLY A 55 3.41 -10.12 19.17
C GLY A 55 4.86 -10.58 19.25
#